data_AF-A0A956U8W6-F1
#
_entry.id   AF-A0A956U8W6-F1
#
_cell.length_a   1.000
_cell.length_b   1.000
_cell.length_c   1.000
_cell.angle_alpha   90.00
_cell.angle_beta   90.00
_cell.angle_gamma   90.00
#
_symmetry.space_group_name_H-M   'P 1'
#
loop_
_entity.id
_entity.type
_entity.pdbx_description
1 polymer ?
#
loop_
_entity_poly.entity_id
_entity_poly.type
_entity_poly.pdbx_seq_one_letter_code
_entity_poly.pdbx_strand_id
1 'polypeptide(L)'
;MAKHSYRARRGNMLILIIAFIFIIVLMGLVALNYVRLIGTTSEQRTATEAAAIAAARDLSTIVVNTAECGYVSLSDYAPSGSGTTAGDGFPTPVRGINTIIGTARLDLIIGDLLGQQTLKDFAIKDMQDALVAKDQLINALWDSIAPGGTGTDKDGNSVTPYTSAENAYKDNQIRLTGSSSYVPGSLLLSLGCITGGLATAVPVPKPAASAPVSSSQQVSGFYRSYVNIPYDGVDFVFGGIGPNIKIVDHRKWVDTIPGLPYQIPTIVKAEAIQQITSTSANADFVVSSAACAQPASLHDPLPQPGALSISFPDGAVPEIAKPSDIYTNSNLQAGVVDLLTAKNGDYPSDTGSSMTPMGWPVATAMNTSHVWLGALHDWMRRAGTKADIASLINMQSTVLDMPSPTTASWVAPVVQGGPRVNLGTVPAGIIHVFKFDADGVVTYQSRLLTPYPLYVSSHEQMYGETMQAIPNSAVPTQVNTVPLATGDKDITLLKIFDVYIRDEVRNPGTIRGGKHAGEPLAKPLVSQRRAPQNIKNGQRPIIVEPRRALGRFDGTGSAAKKG
;
A
#
# COMPACT_ATOMS: atom_id res chain seq x y z
N MET A 1 60.10 -22.77 96.29
CA MET A 1 59.98 -21.81 95.16
C MET A 1 58.96 -22.38 94.17
N ALA A 2 57.71 -21.90 94.21
CA ALA A 2 56.65 -22.31 93.30
C ALA A 2 56.75 -21.51 91.98
N LYS A 3 56.90 -22.20 90.85
CA LYS A 3 56.94 -21.59 89.52
C LYS A 3 55.51 -21.55 88.97
N HIS A 4 54.83 -20.41 89.11
CA HIS A 4 53.55 -20.16 88.43
C HIS A 4 53.82 -19.90 86.93
N SER A 5 53.48 -20.88 86.09
CA SER A 5 53.45 -20.71 84.64
C SER A 5 52.20 -19.92 84.24
N TYR A 6 52.38 -18.66 83.87
CA TYR A 6 51.33 -17.81 83.29
C TYR A 6 51.00 -18.34 81.88
N ARG A 7 49.99 -19.22 81.76
CA ARG A 7 49.43 -19.62 80.46
C ARG A 7 48.73 -18.41 79.83
N ALA A 8 49.34 -17.85 78.79
CA ALA A 8 48.79 -16.75 78.02
C ALA A 8 47.44 -17.14 77.38
N ARG A 9 46.33 -16.56 77.86
CA ARG A 9 44.98 -16.61 77.27
C ARG A 9 44.87 -15.84 75.92
N ARG A 10 45.88 -15.92 75.04
CA ARG A 10 45.92 -15.19 73.75
C ARG A 10 45.83 -16.07 72.50
N GLY A 11 45.86 -17.41 72.63
CA GLY A 11 45.82 -18.34 71.49
C GLY A 11 44.48 -18.44 70.76
N ASN A 12 43.34 -18.37 71.46
CA ASN A 12 42.01 -18.52 70.85
C ASN A 12 41.59 -17.30 70.00
N MET A 13 42.14 -16.11 70.28
CA MET A 13 41.79 -14.89 69.54
C MET A 13 42.40 -14.89 68.13
N LEU A 14 43.61 -15.44 67.96
CA LEU A 14 44.26 -15.55 66.66
C LEU A 14 43.52 -16.51 65.72
N ILE A 15 43.07 -17.65 66.25
CA ILE A 15 42.31 -18.66 65.49
C ILE A 15 40.97 -18.08 65.01
N LEU A 16 40.28 -17.30 65.86
CA LEU A 16 39.03 -16.62 65.49
C LEU A 16 39.24 -15.60 64.36
N ILE A 17 40.31 -14.79 64.44
CA ILE A 17 40.64 -13.79 63.41
C ILE A 17 40.94 -14.48 62.08
N ILE A 18 41.72 -15.56 62.09
CA ILE A 18 42.04 -16.34 60.87
C ILE A 18 40.76 -16.94 60.26
N ALA A 19 39.88 -17.52 61.09
CA ALA A 19 38.61 -18.08 60.62
C ALA A 19 37.70 -16.99 60.01
N PHE A 20 37.65 -15.80 60.61
CA PHE A 20 36.83 -14.70 60.10
C PHE A 20 37.39 -14.13 58.78
N ILE A 21 38.71 -13.98 58.68
CA ILE A 21 39.38 -13.58 57.43
C ILE A 21 39.13 -14.62 56.34
N PHE A 22 39.22 -15.92 56.66
CA PHE A 22 38.96 -16.99 55.70
C PHE A 22 37.53 -16.96 55.17
N ILE A 23 36.54 -16.75 56.05
CA ILE A 23 35.13 -16.61 55.63
C ILE A 23 34.94 -15.37 54.75
N ILE A 24 35.52 -14.23 55.12
CA ILE A 24 35.44 -13.00 54.31
C ILE A 24 36.08 -13.20 52.94
N VAL A 25 37.24 -13.84 52.87
CA VAL A 25 37.93 -14.15 51.60
C VAL A 25 37.07 -15.10 50.76
N LEU A 26 36.52 -16.15 51.36
CA LEU A 26 35.65 -17.11 50.66
C LEU A 26 34.39 -16.42 50.10
N MET A 27 33.72 -15.59 50.90
CA MET A 27 32.58 -14.80 50.45
C MET A 27 32.97 -13.81 49.35
N GLY A 28 34.13 -13.17 49.45
CA GLY A 28 34.65 -12.28 48.41
C GLY A 28 34.90 -12.99 47.08
N LEU A 29 35.46 -14.21 47.12
CA LEU A 29 35.67 -15.02 45.92
C LEU A 29 34.36 -15.50 45.30
N VAL A 30 33.38 -15.91 46.11
CA VAL A 30 32.04 -16.28 45.63
C VAL A 30 31.33 -15.08 45.01
N ALA A 31 31.36 -13.92 45.67
CA ALA A 31 30.77 -12.69 45.13
C ALA A 31 31.42 -12.26 43.81
N LEU A 32 32.74 -12.37 43.70
CA LEU A 32 33.47 -12.02 42.48
C LEU A 32 33.15 -12.99 41.32
N ASN A 33 33.04 -14.30 41.60
CA ASN A 33 32.62 -15.28 40.60
C ASN A 33 31.15 -15.09 40.18
N TYR A 34 30.28 -14.75 41.13
CA TYR A 34 28.88 -14.48 40.85
C TYR A 34 28.68 -13.22 39.99
N VAL A 35 29.39 -12.13 40.30
CA VAL A 35 29.38 -10.90 39.49
C VAL A 35 29.91 -11.17 38.08
N ARG A 36 30.96 -11.98 37.93
CA ARG A 36 31.45 -12.40 36.60
C ARG A 36 30.41 -13.19 35.81
N LEU A 37 29.74 -14.15 36.44
CA LEU A 37 28.70 -14.96 35.79
C LEU A 37 27.51 -14.10 35.33
N ILE A 38 27.03 -13.22 36.21
CA ILE A 38 25.95 -12.27 35.86
C ILE A 38 26.39 -11.33 34.75
N GLY A 39 27.59 -10.78 34.84
CA GLY A 39 28.15 -9.89 33.84
C GLY A 39 28.16 -10.53 32.46
N THR A 40 28.70 -11.74 32.34
CA THR A 40 28.76 -12.45 31.05
C THR A 40 27.40 -12.86 30.51
N THR A 41 26.46 -13.26 31.39
CA THR A 41 25.09 -13.57 30.97
C THR A 41 24.37 -12.32 30.43
N SER A 42 24.57 -11.18 31.10
CA SER A 42 24.01 -9.89 30.65
C SER A 42 24.63 -9.43 29.33
N GLU A 43 25.95 -9.59 29.17
CA GLU A 43 26.68 -9.25 27.93
C GLU A 43 26.15 -10.05 26.74
N GLN A 44 26.03 -11.37 26.88
CA GLN A 44 25.52 -12.24 25.82
C GLN A 44 24.09 -11.92 25.43
N ARG A 45 23.25 -11.67 26.43
CA ARG A 45 21.86 -11.30 26.18
C ARG A 45 21.79 -10.02 25.35
N THR A 46 22.52 -8.98 25.73
CA THR A 46 22.60 -7.73 24.98
C THR A 46 23.11 -7.94 23.56
N ALA A 47 24.15 -8.77 23.37
CA ALA A 47 24.68 -9.07 22.04
C ALA A 47 23.68 -9.80 21.14
N THR A 48 22.96 -10.80 21.67
CA THR A 48 21.88 -11.48 20.92
C THR A 48 20.68 -10.57 20.64
N GLU A 49 20.31 -9.71 21.59
CA GLU A 49 19.24 -8.73 21.39
C GLU A 49 19.61 -7.72 20.28
N ALA A 50 20.86 -7.25 20.25
CA ALA A 50 21.36 -6.39 19.18
C ALA A 50 21.36 -7.10 17.82
N ALA A 51 21.77 -8.37 17.77
CA ALA A 51 21.74 -9.17 16.55
C ALA A 51 20.30 -9.34 16.01
N ALA A 52 19.35 -9.66 16.88
CA ALA A 52 17.95 -9.80 16.51
C ALA A 52 17.36 -8.47 16.00
N ILE A 53 17.65 -7.34 16.66
CA ILE A 53 17.21 -6.00 16.23
C ILE A 53 17.79 -5.64 14.87
N ALA A 54 19.09 -5.88 14.65
CA ALA A 54 19.75 -5.56 13.39
C ALA A 54 19.14 -6.36 12.22
N ALA A 55 18.93 -7.67 12.41
CA ALA A 55 18.24 -8.48 11.42
C ALA A 55 16.80 -8.00 11.17
N ALA A 56 16.01 -7.74 12.23
CA ALA A 56 14.63 -7.27 12.09
C ALA A 56 14.52 -5.91 11.38
N ARG A 57 15.51 -5.02 11.57
CA ARG A 57 15.62 -3.76 10.85
C ARG A 57 15.86 -3.99 9.37
N ASP A 58 16.82 -4.82 9.03
CA ASP A 58 17.19 -5.10 7.64
C ASP A 58 16.06 -5.83 6.91
N LEU A 59 15.38 -6.78 7.55
CA LEU A 59 14.20 -7.43 6.96
C LEU A 59 13.05 -6.46 6.69
N SER A 60 12.91 -5.40 7.50
CA SER A 60 11.86 -4.40 7.27
C SER A 60 12.03 -3.63 5.97
N THR A 61 13.26 -3.57 5.42
CA THR A 61 13.57 -2.82 4.21
C THR A 61 13.56 -3.64 2.94
N ILE A 62 13.49 -4.97 3.02
CA ILE A 62 13.48 -5.84 1.84
C ILE A 62 12.20 -5.63 1.04
N VAL A 63 12.34 -5.45 -0.26
CA VAL A 63 11.26 -5.22 -1.22
C VAL A 63 11.27 -6.30 -2.30
N VAL A 64 10.09 -6.81 -2.63
CA VAL A 64 9.87 -7.76 -3.73
C VAL A 64 8.86 -7.17 -4.70
N ASN A 65 9.15 -7.25 -6.01
CA ASN A 65 8.22 -6.83 -7.05
C ASN A 65 7.36 -8.02 -7.52
N THR A 66 6.06 -7.91 -7.34
CA THR A 66 5.08 -8.97 -7.62
C THR A 66 4.19 -8.55 -8.78
N ALA A 67 3.71 -9.51 -9.58
CA ALA A 67 2.86 -9.20 -10.73
C ALA A 67 1.44 -8.77 -10.31
N GLU A 68 1.05 -9.16 -9.11
CA GLU A 68 -0.29 -8.98 -8.54
C GLU A 68 -0.42 -7.66 -7.77
N CYS A 69 0.55 -7.33 -6.93
CA CYS A 69 0.48 -6.19 -6.01
C CYS A 69 1.55 -5.11 -6.26
N GLY A 70 2.44 -5.30 -7.23
CA GLY A 70 3.60 -4.44 -7.43
C GLY A 70 4.65 -4.62 -6.34
N TYR A 71 5.29 -3.54 -5.89
CA TYR A 71 6.34 -3.60 -4.87
C TYR A 71 5.75 -3.83 -3.47
N VAL A 72 6.14 -4.94 -2.85
CA VAL A 72 5.67 -5.40 -1.54
C VAL A 72 6.83 -5.54 -0.56
N SER A 73 6.61 -5.16 0.70
CA SER A 73 7.59 -5.28 1.78
C SER A 73 6.90 -5.59 3.12
N LEU A 74 7.66 -5.71 4.20
CA LEU A 74 7.13 -5.66 5.56
C LEU A 74 6.71 -4.24 5.95
N SER A 75 7.32 -3.21 5.35
CA SER A 75 7.02 -1.80 5.60
C SER A 75 6.32 -1.13 4.41
N ASP A 76 5.59 -0.06 4.68
CA ASP A 76 5.15 0.88 3.64
C ASP A 76 6.29 1.87 3.32
N TYR A 77 6.42 2.28 2.06
CA TYR A 77 7.35 3.34 1.65
C TYR A 77 6.71 4.27 0.61
N ALA A 78 6.97 5.57 0.76
CA ALA A 78 6.64 6.57 -0.23
C ALA A 78 7.33 6.26 -1.59
N PRO A 79 6.78 6.75 -2.72
CA PRO A 79 7.36 6.65 -4.05
C PRO A 79 8.55 7.63 -4.14
N SER A 80 9.64 7.26 -3.48
CA SER A 80 10.88 8.03 -3.46
C SER A 80 12.11 7.15 -3.68
N GLY A 81 11.92 5.84 -3.84
CA GLY A 81 13.03 4.90 -3.99
C GLY A 81 13.59 4.88 -5.41
N SER A 82 14.92 4.84 -5.53
CA SER A 82 15.59 4.74 -6.83
C SER A 82 15.45 3.35 -7.48
N GLY A 83 15.21 2.32 -6.69
CA GLY A 83 14.99 0.94 -7.16
C GLY A 83 13.53 0.61 -7.43
N THR A 84 12.62 1.54 -7.14
CA THR A 84 11.17 1.37 -7.21
C THR A 84 10.57 2.41 -8.15
N THR A 85 11.06 2.44 -9.39
CA THR A 85 10.56 3.33 -10.46
C THR A 85 9.94 2.56 -11.61
N ALA A 86 8.94 3.16 -12.26
CA ALA A 86 8.34 2.70 -13.51
C ALA A 86 9.30 2.87 -14.69
N GLY A 87 8.93 2.29 -15.84
CA GLY A 87 9.76 2.30 -17.05
C GLY A 87 10.03 3.70 -17.62
N ASP A 88 9.18 4.68 -17.30
CA ASP A 88 9.35 6.09 -17.66
C ASP A 88 9.98 6.95 -16.55
N GLY A 89 10.46 6.31 -15.47
CA GLY A 89 11.07 6.97 -14.33
C GLY A 89 10.07 7.49 -13.29
N PHE A 90 8.77 7.21 -13.44
CA PHE A 90 7.79 7.57 -12.41
C PHE A 90 8.03 6.77 -11.13
N PRO A 91 8.20 7.42 -9.95
CA PRO A 91 8.46 6.67 -8.73
C PRO A 91 7.19 5.97 -8.24
N THR A 92 7.34 4.75 -7.74
CA THR A 92 6.22 3.88 -7.33
C THR A 92 6.28 3.58 -5.84
N PRO A 93 5.12 3.50 -5.16
CA PRO A 93 5.10 3.22 -3.73
C PRO A 93 5.42 1.73 -3.48
N VAL A 94 5.96 1.46 -2.29
CA VAL A 94 6.06 0.09 -1.76
C VAL A 94 4.98 -0.07 -0.71
N ARG A 95 4.20 -1.14 -0.78
CA ARG A 95 3.13 -1.41 0.18
C ARG A 95 3.52 -2.53 1.14
N GLY A 96 3.26 -2.33 2.42
CA GLY A 96 3.43 -3.34 3.45
C GLY A 96 2.44 -4.48 3.26
N ILE A 97 2.87 -5.73 3.45
CA ILE A 97 2.00 -6.90 3.26
C ILE A 97 0.77 -6.85 4.19
N ASN A 98 0.94 -6.39 5.43
CA ASN A 98 -0.17 -6.18 6.36
C ASN A 98 -1.12 -5.09 5.85
N THR A 99 -0.61 -4.04 5.21
CA THR A 99 -1.41 -2.95 4.64
C THR A 99 -2.24 -3.43 3.46
N ILE A 100 -1.68 -4.27 2.58
CA ILE A 100 -2.43 -4.89 1.47
C ILE A 100 -3.58 -5.75 2.01
N ILE A 101 -3.29 -6.67 2.95
CA ILE A 101 -4.30 -7.54 3.58
C ILE A 101 -5.38 -6.72 4.29
N GLY A 102 -4.97 -5.69 5.04
CA GLY A 102 -5.89 -4.81 5.76
C GLY A 102 -6.78 -4.00 4.82
N THR A 103 -6.26 -3.60 3.65
CA THR A 103 -7.02 -2.89 2.61
C THR A 103 -8.05 -3.81 1.98
N ALA A 104 -7.67 -5.03 1.59
CA ALA A 104 -8.61 -6.02 1.04
C ALA A 104 -9.75 -6.33 2.02
N ARG A 105 -9.46 -6.43 3.32
CA ARG A 105 -10.49 -6.59 4.36
C ARG A 105 -11.43 -5.40 4.42
N LEU A 106 -10.89 -4.19 4.37
CA LEU A 106 -11.66 -2.94 4.41
C LEU A 106 -12.58 -2.81 3.20
N ASP A 107 -12.06 -3.10 2.01
CA ASP A 107 -12.81 -3.01 0.75
C ASP A 107 -13.93 -4.06 0.71
N LEU A 108 -13.70 -5.26 1.26
CA LEU A 108 -14.73 -6.29 1.39
C LEU A 108 -15.89 -5.83 2.30
N ILE A 109 -15.57 -5.19 3.43
CA ILE A 109 -16.57 -4.61 4.34
C ILE A 109 -17.37 -3.52 3.61
N ILE A 110 -16.70 -2.63 2.88
CA ILE A 110 -17.37 -1.54 2.15
C ILE A 110 -18.30 -2.10 1.08
N GLY A 111 -17.84 -3.11 0.31
CA GLY A 111 -18.65 -3.79 -0.69
C GLY A 111 -19.91 -4.43 -0.10
N ASP A 112 -19.78 -5.05 1.07
CA ASP A 112 -20.88 -5.65 1.82
C ASP A 112 -21.89 -4.60 2.33
N LEU A 113 -21.41 -3.50 2.90
CA LEU A 113 -22.26 -2.42 3.39
C LEU A 113 -22.98 -1.64 2.27
N LEU A 114 -22.38 -1.58 1.07
CA LEU A 114 -23.03 -1.02 -0.12
C LEU A 114 -23.95 -2.01 -0.84
N GLY A 115 -23.97 -3.29 -0.42
CA GLY A 115 -24.74 -4.35 -1.07
C GLY A 115 -24.27 -4.66 -2.50
N GLN A 116 -22.99 -4.45 -2.80
CA GLN A 116 -22.43 -4.60 -4.15
C GLN A 116 -21.54 -5.84 -4.24
N GLN A 117 -22.07 -6.93 -4.82
CA GLN A 117 -21.31 -8.17 -4.99
C GLN A 117 -20.04 -7.99 -5.82
N THR A 118 -20.07 -7.15 -6.85
CA THR A 118 -18.88 -6.87 -7.69
C THR A 118 -17.73 -6.29 -6.87
N LEU A 119 -17.99 -5.40 -5.91
CA LEU A 119 -16.96 -4.86 -5.01
C LEU A 119 -16.38 -5.94 -4.10
N LYS A 120 -17.25 -6.83 -3.59
CA LYS A 120 -16.84 -7.98 -2.77
C LYS A 120 -15.93 -8.93 -3.56
N ASP A 121 -16.30 -9.24 -4.80
CA ASP A 121 -15.50 -10.12 -5.68
C ASP A 121 -14.11 -9.53 -5.96
N PHE A 122 -14.01 -8.21 -6.17
CA PHE A 122 -12.73 -7.53 -6.32
C PHE A 122 -11.89 -7.59 -5.04
N ALA A 123 -12.48 -7.34 -3.88
CA ALA A 123 -11.77 -7.42 -2.61
C ALA A 123 -11.28 -8.86 -2.31
N ILE A 124 -12.07 -9.88 -2.66
CA ILE A 124 -11.69 -11.29 -2.56
C ILE A 124 -10.53 -11.60 -3.51
N LYS A 125 -10.58 -11.10 -4.74
CA LYS A 125 -9.49 -11.27 -5.72
C LYS A 125 -8.19 -10.62 -5.22
N ASP A 126 -8.28 -9.43 -4.65
CA ASP A 126 -7.12 -8.74 -4.07
C ASP A 126 -6.55 -9.48 -2.86
N MET A 127 -7.41 -10.14 -2.06
CA MET A 127 -6.94 -11.01 -0.98
C MET A 127 -6.22 -12.25 -1.52
N GLN A 128 -6.70 -12.87 -2.60
CA GLN A 128 -6.01 -14.00 -3.25
C GLN A 128 -4.64 -13.58 -3.80
N ASP A 129 -4.59 -12.41 -4.44
CA ASP A 129 -3.36 -11.79 -4.95
C ASP A 129 -2.37 -11.46 -3.82
N ALA A 130 -2.87 -10.96 -2.69
CA ALA A 130 -2.07 -10.71 -1.50
C ALA A 130 -1.43 -12.00 -0.94
N LEU A 131 -2.12 -13.14 -1.00
CA LEU A 131 -1.56 -14.43 -0.57
C LEU A 131 -0.41 -14.89 -1.46
N VAL A 132 -0.51 -14.68 -2.78
CA VAL A 132 0.60 -14.96 -3.72
C VAL A 132 1.79 -14.05 -3.43
N ALA A 133 1.56 -12.75 -3.28
CA ALA A 133 2.61 -11.78 -2.94
C ALA A 133 3.26 -12.08 -1.59
N LYS A 134 2.47 -12.51 -0.60
CA LYS A 134 2.91 -12.94 0.73
C LYS A 134 3.90 -14.12 0.62
N ASP A 135 3.61 -15.13 -0.19
CA ASP A 135 4.51 -16.28 -0.34
C ASP A 135 5.84 -15.87 -0.99
N GLN A 136 5.81 -15.00 -2.01
CA GLN A 136 7.02 -14.47 -2.64
C GLN A 136 7.87 -13.65 -1.66
N LEU A 137 7.24 -12.80 -0.85
CA LEU A 137 7.92 -12.03 0.18
C LEU A 137 8.54 -12.94 1.25
N ILE A 138 7.79 -13.92 1.77
CA ILE A 138 8.29 -14.84 2.79
C ILE A 138 9.52 -15.60 2.29
N ASN A 139 9.50 -16.08 1.05
CA ASN A 139 10.65 -16.77 0.45
C ASN A 139 11.87 -15.85 0.39
N ALA A 140 11.71 -14.61 -0.08
CA ALA A 140 12.79 -13.63 -0.12
C ALA A 140 13.36 -13.32 1.29
N LEU A 141 12.50 -13.25 2.31
CA LEU A 141 12.94 -13.05 3.69
C LEU A 141 13.75 -14.25 4.21
N TRP A 142 13.30 -15.48 3.96
CA TRP A 142 14.04 -16.69 4.35
C TRP A 142 15.39 -16.79 3.66
N ASP A 143 15.45 -16.52 2.36
CA ASP A 143 16.69 -16.53 1.57
C ASP A 143 17.67 -15.48 2.09
N SER A 144 17.17 -14.31 2.52
CA SER A 144 18.01 -13.20 3.00
C SER A 144 18.64 -13.42 4.39
N ILE A 145 18.04 -14.25 5.24
CA ILE A 145 18.58 -14.51 6.59
C ILE A 145 19.61 -15.65 6.62
N ALA A 146 19.77 -16.39 5.52
CA ALA A 146 20.79 -17.41 5.40
C ALA A 146 22.20 -16.79 5.39
N PRO A 147 23.25 -17.52 5.81
CA PRO A 147 24.63 -17.04 5.68
C PRO A 147 24.98 -16.71 4.23
N GLY A 148 25.37 -15.45 3.96
CA GLY A 148 25.63 -14.94 2.61
C GLY A 148 24.37 -14.58 1.80
N GLY A 149 23.18 -14.77 2.36
CA GLY A 149 21.91 -14.36 1.79
C GLY A 149 21.79 -12.85 1.67
N THR A 150 21.09 -12.40 0.63
CA THR A 150 20.87 -10.98 0.33
C THR A 150 19.42 -10.73 -0.06
N GLY A 151 18.86 -9.60 0.36
CA GLY A 151 17.65 -9.00 -0.21
C GLY A 151 17.96 -7.70 -0.94
N THR A 152 16.94 -7.05 -1.47
CA THR A 152 17.05 -5.74 -2.14
C THR A 152 16.14 -4.74 -1.44
N ASP A 153 16.63 -3.52 -1.16
CA ASP A 153 15.80 -2.45 -0.60
C ASP A 153 15.04 -1.64 -1.68
N LYS A 154 14.24 -0.67 -1.24
CA LYS A 154 13.48 0.23 -2.13
C LYS A 154 14.35 1.08 -3.08
N ASP A 155 15.63 1.22 -2.78
CA ASP A 155 16.60 2.02 -3.54
C ASP A 155 17.41 1.15 -4.50
N GLY A 156 17.25 -0.18 -4.45
CA GLY A 156 17.97 -1.16 -5.27
C GLY A 156 19.27 -1.65 -4.63
N ASN A 157 19.56 -1.27 -3.37
CA ASN A 157 20.76 -1.72 -2.68
C ASN A 157 20.58 -3.11 -2.09
N SER A 158 21.69 -3.85 -2.00
CA SER A 158 21.73 -5.14 -1.33
C SER A 158 21.61 -4.98 0.19
N VAL A 159 20.69 -5.74 0.79
CA VAL A 159 20.45 -5.83 2.23
C VAL A 159 20.95 -7.19 2.72
N THR A 160 21.73 -7.23 3.80
CA THR A 160 22.37 -8.47 4.30
C THR A 160 22.04 -8.71 5.79
N PRO A 161 20.81 -9.17 6.10
CA PRO A 161 20.35 -9.33 7.49
C PRO A 161 21.29 -10.18 8.36
N TYR A 162 21.81 -11.28 7.82
CA TYR A 162 22.75 -12.16 8.55
C TYR A 162 24.05 -11.42 8.91
N THR A 163 24.66 -10.74 7.94
CA THR A 163 25.92 -9.99 8.14
C THR A 163 25.72 -8.84 9.13
N SER A 164 24.63 -8.09 9.01
CA SER A 164 24.29 -7.02 9.95
C SER A 164 24.08 -7.55 11.37
N ALA A 165 23.41 -8.69 11.53
CA ALA A 165 23.23 -9.33 12.82
C ALA A 165 24.54 -9.82 13.43
N GLU A 166 25.41 -10.42 12.61
CA GLU A 166 26.72 -10.90 13.07
C GLU A 166 27.63 -9.74 13.50
N ASN A 167 27.64 -8.63 12.74
CA ASN A 167 28.37 -7.43 13.09
C ASN A 167 27.83 -6.81 14.39
N ALA A 168 26.51 -6.64 14.51
CA ALA A 168 25.88 -6.13 15.72
C ALA A 168 26.17 -7.00 16.96
N TYR A 169 26.24 -8.32 16.79
CA TYR A 169 26.66 -9.24 17.85
C TYR A 169 28.12 -9.01 18.26
N LYS A 170 29.04 -8.92 17.29
CA LYS A 170 30.48 -8.72 17.51
C LYS A 170 30.79 -7.35 18.13
N ASP A 171 30.06 -6.31 17.76
CA ASP A 171 30.25 -4.94 18.26
C ASP A 171 29.84 -4.79 19.74
N ASN A 172 28.97 -5.65 20.25
CA ASN A 172 28.54 -5.66 21.66
C ASN A 172 29.47 -6.43 22.61
N GLN A 173 30.72 -6.71 22.20
CA GLN A 173 31.73 -7.34 23.07
C GLN A 173 32.36 -6.34 24.07
N ILE A 174 31.62 -5.94 25.10
CA ILE A 174 32.25 -5.41 26.32
C ILE A 174 32.75 -6.63 27.11
N ARG A 175 34.03 -6.65 27.50
CA ARG A 175 34.70 -7.85 28.07
C ARG A 175 34.98 -7.68 29.56
N LEU A 176 34.01 -7.91 30.44
CA LEU A 176 34.24 -7.88 31.89
C LEU A 176 35.07 -9.10 32.39
N THR A 177 35.14 -10.19 31.61
CA THR A 177 35.80 -11.45 32.02
C THR A 177 37.18 -11.68 31.41
N GLY A 178 37.67 -10.79 30.53
CA GLY A 178 39.02 -10.85 29.97
C GLY A 178 39.32 -12.04 29.04
N SER A 179 38.41 -13.01 28.86
CA SER A 179 38.64 -14.23 28.06
C SER A 179 37.35 -14.87 27.51
N SER A 180 36.46 -14.10 26.91
CA SER A 180 35.27 -14.63 26.20
C SER A 180 35.32 -14.28 24.71
N SER A 181 35.03 -15.25 23.84
CA SER A 181 35.02 -15.07 22.38
C SER A 181 33.73 -15.60 21.75
N TYR A 182 33.21 -14.85 20.78
CA TYR A 182 32.19 -15.35 19.85
C TYR A 182 32.75 -16.57 19.10
N VAL A 183 31.95 -17.63 18.96
CA VAL A 183 32.29 -18.78 18.13
C VAL A 183 31.92 -18.45 16.67
N PRO A 184 32.88 -18.29 15.74
CA PRO A 184 32.58 -17.95 14.36
C PRO A 184 31.61 -18.95 13.72
N GLY A 185 30.60 -18.44 13.02
CA GLY A 185 29.57 -19.26 12.36
C GLY A 185 28.53 -19.86 13.30
N SER A 186 28.51 -19.48 14.59
CA SER A 186 27.50 -19.97 15.53
C SER A 186 26.19 -19.17 15.55
N LEU A 187 26.15 -18.01 14.88
CA LEU A 187 24.92 -17.23 14.76
C LEU A 187 23.93 -17.96 13.84
N LEU A 188 22.73 -18.20 14.34
CA LEU A 188 21.60 -18.72 13.59
C LEU A 188 20.45 -17.71 13.64
N LEU A 189 19.93 -17.37 12.47
CA LEU A 189 18.71 -16.60 12.33
C LEU A 189 17.57 -17.54 11.91
N SER A 190 16.39 -17.33 12.47
CA SER A 190 15.15 -18.00 12.06
C SER A 190 13.97 -17.04 12.11
N LEU A 191 12.96 -17.27 11.27
CA LEU A 191 11.70 -16.52 11.27
C LEU A 191 10.58 -17.35 11.87
N GLY A 192 9.73 -16.71 12.67
CA GLY A 192 8.59 -17.37 13.27
C GLY A 192 7.51 -16.39 13.70
N CYS A 193 6.65 -16.87 14.60
CA CYS A 193 5.49 -16.16 15.12
C CYS A 193 5.56 -16.04 16.65
N ILE A 194 4.69 -15.23 17.24
CA ILE A 194 4.59 -15.08 18.70
C ILE A 194 3.20 -15.52 19.18
N THR A 195 3.18 -16.46 20.12
CA THR A 195 1.95 -16.92 20.77
C THR A 195 1.26 -15.78 21.52
N GLY A 196 -0.06 -15.66 21.34
CA GLY A 196 -0.87 -14.56 21.89
C GLY A 196 -0.85 -13.26 21.07
N GLY A 197 -0.03 -13.20 20.00
CA GLY A 197 0.00 -12.07 19.06
C GLY A 197 0.52 -10.76 19.65
N LEU A 198 0.80 -9.81 18.76
CA LEU A 198 1.28 -8.46 19.09
C LEU A 198 0.45 -7.43 18.34
N ALA A 199 0.55 -6.16 18.75
CA ALA A 199 0.00 -5.07 17.94
C ALA A 199 0.72 -5.01 16.59
N THR A 200 -0.06 -4.91 15.52
CA THR A 200 0.44 -4.59 14.18
C THR A 200 0.54 -3.06 13.99
N ALA A 201 1.04 -2.62 12.84
CA ALA A 201 0.96 -1.22 12.41
C ALA A 201 -0.36 -0.88 11.70
N VAL A 202 -1.25 -1.86 11.46
CA VAL A 202 -2.47 -1.65 10.68
C VAL A 202 -3.66 -1.32 11.58
N PRO A 203 -4.27 -0.13 11.45
CA PRO A 203 -5.40 0.25 12.28
C PRO A 203 -6.62 -0.61 11.96
N VAL A 204 -7.47 -0.82 12.97
CA VAL A 204 -8.81 -1.36 12.72
C VAL A 204 -9.67 -0.33 11.96
N PRO A 205 -10.71 -0.75 11.21
CA PRO A 205 -11.49 0.13 10.37
C PRO A 205 -12.19 1.24 11.16
N LYS A 206 -12.37 2.39 10.51
CA LYS A 206 -13.13 3.52 11.06
C LYS A 206 -14.43 3.75 10.28
N PRO A 207 -15.53 4.12 10.97
CA PRO A 207 -15.68 4.09 12.43
C PRO A 207 -15.77 2.64 12.94
N ALA A 208 -15.38 2.41 14.20
CA ALA A 208 -15.35 1.06 14.78
C ALA A 208 -16.72 0.35 14.78
N ALA A 209 -17.81 1.12 14.75
CA ALA A 209 -19.17 0.59 14.65
C ALA A 209 -19.49 -0.05 13.30
N SER A 210 -18.84 0.38 12.21
CA SER A 210 -19.08 -0.15 10.86
C SER A 210 -18.48 -1.53 10.64
N ALA A 211 -17.44 -1.90 11.39
CA ALA A 211 -16.84 -3.23 11.36
C ALA A 211 -16.23 -3.58 12.72
N PRO A 212 -17.03 -4.07 13.67
CA PRO A 212 -16.55 -4.39 15.00
C PRO A 212 -15.46 -5.47 14.96
N VAL A 213 -14.28 -5.13 15.47
CA VAL A 213 -13.19 -6.09 15.72
C VAL A 213 -13.19 -6.39 17.22
N SER A 214 -13.30 -7.66 17.61
CA SER A 214 -13.35 -8.03 19.02
C SER A 214 -12.07 -7.62 19.76
N SER A 215 -12.15 -7.35 21.06
CA SER A 215 -11.00 -6.93 21.88
C SER A 215 -9.86 -7.95 21.90
N SER A 216 -10.14 -9.24 21.70
CA SER A 216 -9.13 -10.29 21.55
C SER A 216 -8.41 -10.25 20.20
N GLN A 217 -9.01 -9.66 19.17
CA GLN A 217 -8.48 -9.55 17.81
C GLN A 217 -7.76 -8.21 17.54
N GLN A 218 -7.72 -7.32 18.52
CA GLN A 218 -7.02 -6.04 18.41
C GLN A 218 -6.14 -5.76 19.63
N VAL A 219 -5.21 -4.82 19.46
CA VAL A 219 -4.38 -4.24 20.51
C VAL A 219 -4.28 -2.75 20.25
N SER A 220 -4.78 -1.93 21.18
CA SER A 220 -4.68 -0.47 21.11
C SER A 220 -5.20 0.16 19.80
N GLY A 221 -6.29 -0.37 19.24
CA GLY A 221 -6.87 0.12 17.98
C GLY A 221 -6.19 -0.37 16.70
N PHE A 222 -5.25 -1.31 16.80
CA PHE A 222 -4.61 -1.98 15.67
C PHE A 222 -4.97 -3.46 15.66
N TYR A 223 -4.98 -4.08 14.48
CA TYR A 223 -5.17 -5.53 14.40
C TYR A 223 -4.08 -6.26 15.19
N ARG A 224 -4.47 -7.36 15.83
CA ARG A 224 -3.54 -8.26 16.51
C ARG A 224 -2.92 -9.22 15.49
N SER A 225 -1.60 -9.37 15.52
CA SER A 225 -0.88 -10.32 14.67
C SER A 225 -1.18 -11.77 15.08
N TYR A 226 -1.04 -12.69 14.14
CA TYR A 226 -1.16 -14.14 14.38
C TYR A 226 -2.49 -14.60 14.99
N VAL A 227 -3.56 -13.87 14.68
CA VAL A 227 -4.94 -14.23 15.01
C VAL A 227 -5.75 -14.12 13.72
N ASN A 228 -6.62 -15.09 13.47
CA ASN A 228 -7.56 -15.00 12.35
C ASN A 228 -8.72 -14.06 12.70
N ILE A 229 -9.01 -13.15 11.78
CA ILE A 229 -10.04 -12.10 11.92
C ILE A 229 -10.98 -12.17 10.72
N PRO A 230 -11.75 -13.27 10.60
CA PRO A 230 -12.52 -13.53 9.40
C PRO A 230 -13.60 -12.46 9.19
N TYR A 231 -13.94 -12.24 7.93
CA TYR A 231 -15.09 -11.43 7.53
C TYR A 231 -15.70 -12.05 6.27
N ASP A 232 -17.03 -12.23 6.26
CA ASP A 232 -17.78 -12.77 5.12
C ASP A 232 -17.18 -14.05 4.50
N GLY A 233 -16.76 -14.99 5.35
CA GLY A 233 -16.18 -16.27 4.93
C GLY A 233 -14.73 -16.20 4.42
N VAL A 234 -14.09 -15.02 4.45
CA VAL A 234 -12.69 -14.82 4.10
C VAL A 234 -11.85 -14.66 5.35
N ASP A 235 -10.73 -15.37 5.41
CA ASP A 235 -9.80 -15.34 6.53
C ASP A 235 -8.75 -14.22 6.40
N PHE A 236 -8.46 -13.54 7.50
CA PHE A 236 -7.47 -12.46 7.56
C PHE A 236 -6.53 -12.66 8.75
N VAL A 237 -5.26 -12.93 8.45
CA VAL A 237 -4.17 -13.08 9.42
C VAL A 237 -3.06 -12.08 9.08
N PHE A 238 -2.63 -11.33 10.10
CA PHE A 238 -1.58 -10.33 9.99
C PHE A 238 -0.25 -10.82 10.57
N GLY A 239 0.86 -10.47 9.93
CA GLY A 239 2.21 -10.69 10.44
C GLY A 239 2.53 -9.80 11.64
N GLY A 240 3.48 -10.22 12.46
CA GLY A 240 3.96 -9.46 13.61
C GLY A 240 4.84 -8.30 13.18
N ILE A 241 4.25 -7.26 12.58
CA ILE A 241 4.94 -6.06 12.09
C ILE A 241 4.37 -4.87 12.82
N GLY A 242 5.17 -4.28 13.71
CA GLY A 242 4.72 -3.22 14.62
C GLY A 242 5.06 -1.83 14.09
N PRO A 243 4.68 -0.76 14.79
CA PRO A 243 5.12 0.60 14.45
C PRO A 243 6.60 0.86 14.76
N ASN A 244 7.22 0.04 15.62
CA ASN A 244 8.61 0.18 16.04
C ASN A 244 9.27 -1.19 16.16
N ILE A 245 10.58 -1.23 15.94
CA ILE A 245 11.39 -2.42 16.17
C ILE A 245 11.52 -2.61 17.68
N LYS A 246 11.25 -3.80 18.18
CA LYS A 246 11.38 -4.10 19.61
C LYS A 246 11.73 -5.55 19.87
N ILE A 247 12.39 -5.79 20.99
CA ILE A 247 12.60 -7.13 21.53
C ILE A 247 11.28 -7.72 21.99
N VAL A 248 11.07 -9.00 21.70
CA VAL A 248 9.92 -9.79 22.12
C VAL A 248 10.38 -11.01 22.89
N ASP A 249 9.48 -11.56 23.72
CA ASP A 249 9.80 -12.71 24.56
C ASP A 249 10.03 -13.97 23.71
N HIS A 250 11.27 -14.46 23.69
CA HIS A 250 11.66 -15.65 22.93
C HIS A 250 10.93 -16.92 23.39
N ARG A 251 10.42 -16.96 24.63
CA ARG A 251 9.67 -18.13 25.13
C ARG A 251 8.29 -18.26 24.49
N LYS A 252 7.78 -17.17 23.91
CA LYS A 252 6.51 -17.15 23.19
C LYS A 252 6.70 -17.42 21.70
N TRP A 253 7.94 -17.47 21.23
CA TRP A 253 8.26 -17.69 19.83
C TRP A 253 7.98 -19.13 19.44
N VAL A 254 7.39 -19.32 18.26
CA VAL A 254 7.08 -20.62 17.66
C VAL A 254 7.27 -20.54 16.15
N ASP A 255 7.69 -21.65 15.52
CA ASP A 255 7.82 -21.72 14.05
C ASP A 255 6.47 -21.52 13.36
N THR A 256 5.44 -22.18 13.88
CA THR A 256 4.07 -22.14 13.36
C THR A 256 3.06 -22.05 14.49
N ILE A 257 1.91 -21.43 14.22
CA ILE A 257 0.80 -21.38 15.17
C ILE A 257 -0.30 -22.33 14.68
N PRO A 258 -0.61 -23.40 15.44
CA PRO A 258 -1.62 -24.36 15.05
C PRO A 258 -3.00 -23.72 14.85
N GLY A 259 -3.69 -24.12 13.77
CA GLY A 259 -5.07 -23.70 13.50
C GLY A 259 -5.25 -22.37 12.78
N LEU A 260 -4.16 -21.68 12.41
CA LEU A 260 -4.25 -20.54 11.49
C LEU A 260 -4.43 -21.01 10.03
N PRO A 261 -5.27 -20.33 9.23
CA PRO A 261 -5.46 -20.65 7.82
C PRO A 261 -4.21 -20.39 6.98
N TYR A 262 -3.42 -19.38 7.36
CA TYR A 262 -2.09 -19.08 6.86
C TYR A 262 -1.34 -18.24 7.89
N GLN A 263 -0.02 -18.06 7.70
CA GLN A 263 0.80 -17.22 8.59
C GLN A 263 1.86 -16.44 7.82
N ILE A 264 2.34 -15.36 8.44
CA ILE A 264 3.43 -14.51 7.93
C ILE A 264 4.52 -14.49 9.02
N PRO A 265 5.50 -15.41 8.98
CA PRO A 265 6.55 -15.49 9.99
C PRO A 265 7.50 -14.31 9.83
N THR A 266 7.36 -13.31 10.70
CA THR A 266 8.13 -12.05 10.62
C THR A 266 8.98 -11.82 11.86
N ILE A 267 8.78 -12.60 12.93
CA ILE A 267 9.55 -12.44 14.16
C ILE A 267 10.88 -13.13 13.98
N VAL A 268 11.95 -12.35 14.01
CA VAL A 268 13.32 -12.84 13.88
C VAL A 268 13.78 -13.38 15.23
N LYS A 269 14.27 -14.61 15.26
CA LYS A 269 14.98 -15.19 16.39
C LYS A 269 16.46 -15.30 16.03
N ALA A 270 17.32 -14.71 16.86
CA ALA A 270 18.76 -14.82 16.76
C ALA A 270 19.27 -15.71 17.90
N GLU A 271 20.03 -16.75 17.54
CA GLU A 271 20.68 -17.67 18.48
C GLU A 271 22.18 -17.64 18.23
N ALA A 272 22.99 -17.53 19.28
CA ALA A 272 24.43 -17.51 19.14
C ALA A 272 25.11 -18.26 20.29
N ILE A 273 26.35 -18.68 20.04
CA ILE A 273 27.19 -19.39 21.00
C ILE A 273 28.40 -18.53 21.35
N GLN A 274 28.69 -18.42 22.65
CA GLN A 274 29.92 -17.83 23.14
C GLN A 274 30.73 -18.85 23.93
N GLN A 275 32.03 -18.90 23.67
CA GLN A 275 32.99 -19.66 24.45
C GLN A 275 33.62 -18.76 25.50
N ILE A 276 33.63 -19.22 26.74
CA ILE A 276 34.26 -18.52 27.87
C ILE A 276 35.45 -19.36 28.31
N THR A 277 36.65 -18.83 28.08
CA THR A 277 37.89 -19.47 28.47
C THR A 277 38.21 -19.11 29.92
N SER A 278 38.31 -20.11 30.79
CA SER A 278 38.68 -19.91 32.19
C SER A 278 40.21 -19.80 32.31
N THR A 279 40.71 -18.81 33.05
CA THR A 279 42.13 -18.69 33.42
C THR A 279 42.55 -19.63 34.57
N SER A 280 41.60 -20.41 35.11
CA SER A 280 41.82 -21.42 36.15
C SER A 280 41.47 -22.81 35.62
N ALA A 281 42.03 -23.88 36.20
CA ALA A 281 41.96 -25.28 35.75
C ALA A 281 40.55 -25.92 35.59
N ASN A 282 39.49 -25.13 35.64
CA ASN A 282 38.13 -25.53 35.29
C ASN A 282 37.90 -25.40 33.77
N ALA A 283 37.15 -26.36 33.23
CA ALA A 283 36.87 -26.47 31.81
C ALA A 283 36.25 -25.20 31.22
N ASP A 284 36.65 -24.86 29.99
CA ASP A 284 35.93 -23.94 29.12
C ASP A 284 34.45 -24.31 29.11
N PHE A 285 33.57 -23.32 29.22
CA PHE A 285 32.14 -23.54 29.13
C PHE A 285 31.52 -22.70 28.02
N VAL A 286 30.49 -23.28 27.41
CA VAL A 286 29.79 -22.75 26.26
C VAL A 286 28.44 -22.26 26.74
N VAL A 287 28.09 -21.03 26.41
CA VAL A 287 26.77 -20.47 26.73
C VAL A 287 26.07 -20.13 25.41
N SER A 288 24.80 -20.54 25.34
CA SER A 288 23.90 -20.20 24.25
C SER A 288 22.93 -19.13 24.73
N SER A 289 22.71 -18.11 23.91
CA SER A 289 21.71 -17.08 24.13
C SER A 289 20.78 -16.99 22.93
N ALA A 290 19.53 -16.66 23.19
CA ALA A 290 18.51 -16.46 22.17
C ALA A 290 17.73 -15.17 22.45
N ALA A 291 17.50 -14.39 21.41
CA ALA A 291 16.65 -13.20 21.47
C ALA A 291 15.72 -13.17 20.27
N CYS A 292 14.56 -12.53 20.43
CA CYS A 292 13.61 -12.34 19.34
C CYS A 292 13.31 -10.86 19.16
N ALA A 293 13.14 -10.43 17.91
CA ALA A 293 12.80 -9.06 17.56
C ALA A 293 11.62 -9.00 16.58
N GLN A 294 10.73 -8.04 16.83
CA GLN A 294 9.64 -7.69 15.93
C GLN A 294 10.13 -6.64 14.93
N PRO A 295 9.96 -6.82 13.61
CA PRO A 295 10.22 -5.78 12.63
C PRO A 295 9.20 -4.65 12.72
N ALA A 296 9.57 -3.49 12.17
CA ALA A 296 8.70 -2.32 12.09
C ALA A 296 8.14 -2.12 10.67
N SER A 297 6.97 -1.50 10.59
CA SER A 297 6.54 -0.75 9.42
C SER A 297 6.78 0.74 9.72
N LEU A 298 7.67 1.35 8.96
CA LEU A 298 7.78 2.79 8.87
C LEU A 298 6.60 3.27 8.04
N HIS A 299 5.52 3.67 8.70
CA HIS A 299 4.37 4.20 7.99
C HIS A 299 4.72 5.57 7.38
N ASP A 300 5.18 5.57 6.13
CA ASP A 300 5.49 6.77 5.34
C ASP A 300 4.57 6.93 4.12
N PRO A 301 3.25 7.15 4.33
CA PRO A 301 2.33 7.22 3.21
C PRO A 301 2.27 8.66 2.67
N LEU A 302 2.98 8.93 1.58
CA LEU A 302 2.42 9.80 0.55
C LEU A 302 2.77 9.22 -0.82
N PRO A 303 1.76 8.80 -1.59
CA PRO A 303 1.15 9.82 -2.43
C PRO A 303 -0.36 9.92 -2.19
N GLN A 304 -0.88 11.10 -2.50
CA GLN A 304 -2.30 11.42 -2.46
C GLN A 304 -3.09 10.29 -3.13
N PRO A 305 -3.99 9.58 -2.42
CA PRO A 305 -4.88 8.64 -3.09
C PRO A 305 -5.52 9.41 -4.23
N GLY A 306 -5.42 8.85 -5.44
CA GLY A 306 -5.76 9.54 -6.67
C GLY A 306 -7.14 10.19 -6.63
N ALA A 307 -7.45 11.03 -7.60
CA ALA A 307 -8.81 11.57 -7.69
C ALA A 307 -9.73 10.55 -8.36
N LEU A 308 -10.90 10.31 -7.77
CA LEU A 308 -12.03 9.77 -8.52
C LEU A 308 -12.76 10.95 -9.15
N SER A 309 -12.97 10.91 -10.46
CA SER A 309 -13.69 11.98 -11.15
C SER A 309 -14.87 11.46 -11.94
N ILE A 310 -16.00 12.13 -11.80
CA ILE A 310 -17.19 11.95 -12.64
C ILE A 310 -17.33 13.24 -13.43
N SER A 311 -17.30 13.15 -14.76
CA SER A 311 -17.36 14.34 -15.63
C SER A 311 -18.49 14.25 -16.62
N PHE A 312 -19.18 15.36 -16.79
CA PHE A 312 -20.23 15.56 -17.78
C PHE A 312 -19.79 16.68 -18.73
N PRO A 313 -18.91 16.39 -19.71
CA PRO A 313 -18.35 17.42 -20.59
C PRO A 313 -19.41 18.09 -21.47
N ASP A 314 -20.47 17.36 -21.83
CA ASP A 314 -21.55 17.82 -22.72
C ASP A 314 -22.81 18.26 -21.97
N GLY A 315 -22.67 18.58 -20.69
CA GLY A 315 -23.76 19.00 -19.81
C GLY A 315 -24.19 17.92 -18.82
N ALA A 316 -24.75 18.35 -17.69
CA ALA A 316 -25.20 17.45 -16.63
C ALA A 316 -26.23 16.42 -17.14
N VAL A 317 -26.13 15.19 -16.60
CA VAL A 317 -27.00 14.07 -16.93
C VAL A 317 -28.05 13.91 -15.83
N PRO A 318 -29.33 14.28 -16.05
CA PRO A 318 -30.36 14.26 -15.01
C PRO A 318 -30.60 12.87 -14.40
N GLU A 319 -30.34 11.81 -15.16
CA GLU A 319 -30.45 10.43 -14.72
C GLU A 319 -29.37 9.99 -13.71
N ILE A 320 -28.32 10.81 -13.54
CA ILE A 320 -27.17 10.56 -12.65
C ILE A 320 -26.99 11.79 -11.75
N ALA A 321 -27.73 11.83 -10.65
CA ALA A 321 -27.72 12.95 -9.70
C ALA A 321 -26.72 12.75 -8.56
N LYS A 322 -26.29 11.51 -8.30
CA LYS A 322 -25.32 11.12 -7.26
C LYS A 322 -24.46 9.95 -7.73
N PRO A 323 -23.28 9.70 -7.12
CA PRO A 323 -22.40 8.60 -7.55
C PRO A 323 -23.06 7.21 -7.54
N SER A 324 -23.97 6.96 -6.59
CA SER A 324 -24.70 5.68 -6.54
C SER A 324 -25.57 5.42 -7.76
N ASP A 325 -26.08 6.47 -8.40
CA ASP A 325 -26.94 6.32 -9.58
C ASP A 325 -26.20 5.61 -10.73
N ILE A 326 -24.87 5.68 -10.78
CA ILE A 326 -24.07 5.04 -11.85
C ILE A 326 -24.22 3.51 -11.81
N TYR A 327 -24.35 2.90 -10.63
CA TYR A 327 -24.52 1.44 -10.50
C TYR A 327 -25.94 1.01 -10.14
N THR A 328 -26.87 1.93 -9.90
CA THR A 328 -28.30 1.62 -9.72
C THR A 328 -29.16 1.95 -10.94
N ASN A 329 -28.62 2.67 -11.93
CA ASN A 329 -29.35 3.01 -13.15
C ASN A 329 -29.56 1.78 -14.05
N SER A 330 -30.81 1.51 -14.42
CA SER A 330 -31.18 0.32 -15.20
C SER A 330 -30.55 0.28 -16.60
N ASN A 331 -30.33 1.42 -17.25
CA ASN A 331 -29.68 1.46 -18.56
C ASN A 331 -28.21 1.06 -18.46
N LEU A 332 -27.52 1.50 -17.41
CA LEU A 332 -26.11 1.15 -17.17
C LEU A 332 -25.93 -0.29 -16.68
N GLN A 333 -26.94 -0.88 -16.05
CA GLN A 333 -26.93 -2.29 -15.65
C GLN A 333 -27.21 -3.24 -16.84
N ALA A 334 -28.01 -2.79 -17.80
CA ALA A 334 -28.31 -3.52 -19.03
C ALA A 334 -27.29 -3.27 -20.16
N GLY A 335 -26.44 -2.25 -20.02
CA GLY A 335 -25.48 -1.82 -21.03
C GLY A 335 -24.41 -2.88 -21.34
N VAL A 336 -24.14 -3.08 -22.63
CA VAL A 336 -22.98 -3.83 -23.12
C VAL A 336 -21.79 -2.89 -23.14
N VAL A 337 -20.70 -3.26 -22.46
CA VAL A 337 -19.49 -2.45 -22.36
C VAL A 337 -18.36 -3.13 -23.15
N ASP A 338 -17.67 -2.34 -23.96
CA ASP A 338 -16.41 -2.73 -24.56
C ASP A 338 -15.29 -2.46 -23.55
N LEU A 339 -14.73 -3.54 -22.99
CA LEU A 339 -13.60 -3.46 -22.07
C LEU A 339 -12.30 -3.54 -22.85
N LEU A 340 -11.49 -2.51 -22.73
CA LEU A 340 -10.28 -2.29 -23.49
C LEU A 340 -9.11 -1.96 -22.57
N THR A 341 -7.90 -2.08 -23.10
CA THR A 341 -6.65 -1.61 -22.51
C THR A 341 -5.78 -1.00 -23.60
N ALA A 342 -5.06 0.07 -23.25
CA ALA A 342 -4.05 0.65 -24.13
C ALA A 342 -2.81 -0.25 -24.20
N LYS A 343 -2.26 -0.42 -25.40
CA LYS A 343 -1.01 -1.14 -25.69
C LYS A 343 -0.02 -0.26 -26.43
N ASN A 344 1.27 -0.55 -26.25
CA ASN A 344 2.39 0.18 -26.86
C ASN A 344 2.46 1.66 -26.44
N GLY A 345 2.14 1.96 -25.18
CA GLY A 345 2.16 3.31 -24.61
C GLY A 345 0.77 3.86 -24.29
N ASP A 346 0.74 5.15 -23.92
CA ASP A 346 -0.50 5.83 -23.53
C ASP A 346 -1.33 6.17 -24.78
N TYR A 347 -2.55 5.67 -24.86
CA TYR A 347 -3.42 5.95 -26.00
C TYR A 347 -4.17 7.29 -25.80
N PRO A 348 -4.35 8.13 -26.83
CA PRO A 348 -3.69 8.13 -28.15
C PRO A 348 -2.42 9.03 -28.16
N SER A 349 -1.82 9.28 -26.99
CA SER A 349 -0.73 10.25 -26.84
C SER A 349 0.59 9.75 -27.44
N ASP A 350 0.89 8.47 -27.26
CA ASP A 350 2.13 7.86 -27.70
C ASP A 350 1.96 7.33 -29.13
N THR A 351 2.95 7.59 -29.98
CA THR A 351 2.95 7.12 -31.37
C THR A 351 2.92 5.59 -31.41
N GLY A 352 1.97 5.01 -32.15
CA GLY A 352 1.82 3.56 -32.27
C GLY A 352 1.01 2.91 -31.15
N SER A 353 0.52 3.69 -30.19
CA SER A 353 -0.43 3.20 -29.18
C SER A 353 -1.76 2.77 -29.82
N SER A 354 -2.40 1.75 -29.26
CA SER A 354 -3.70 1.25 -29.69
C SER A 354 -4.52 0.71 -28.53
N MET A 355 -5.85 0.69 -28.71
CA MET A 355 -6.76 0.03 -27.77
C MET A 355 -6.97 -1.42 -28.19
N THR A 356 -6.93 -2.33 -27.23
CA THR A 356 -7.12 -3.77 -27.44
C THR A 356 -8.11 -4.33 -26.41
N PRO A 357 -8.91 -5.36 -26.73
CA PRO A 357 -9.83 -5.96 -25.77
C PRO A 357 -9.11 -6.46 -24.51
N MET A 358 -9.72 -6.24 -23.35
CA MET A 358 -9.25 -6.69 -22.05
C MET A 358 -10.24 -7.71 -21.47
N GLY A 359 -9.72 -8.69 -20.72
CA GLY A 359 -10.55 -9.66 -19.99
C GLY A 359 -11.08 -9.07 -18.68
N TRP A 360 -12.34 -9.38 -18.35
CA TRP A 360 -12.92 -9.01 -17.07
C TRP A 360 -12.34 -9.88 -15.94
N PRO A 361 -11.82 -9.30 -14.84
CA PRO A 361 -10.97 -10.03 -13.88
C PRO A 361 -11.72 -10.70 -12.72
N VAL A 362 -13.05 -10.61 -12.68
CA VAL A 362 -13.88 -11.19 -11.61
C VAL A 362 -15.04 -12.01 -12.17
N ALA A 363 -15.66 -12.84 -11.32
CA ALA A 363 -16.68 -13.81 -11.72
C ALA A 363 -18.03 -13.16 -12.10
N THR A 364 -18.41 -12.07 -11.43
CA THR A 364 -19.65 -11.35 -11.75
C THR A 364 -19.64 -10.89 -13.21
N ALA A 365 -20.74 -11.16 -13.93
CA ALA A 365 -20.88 -10.83 -15.35
C ALA A 365 -20.71 -9.33 -15.59
N MET A 366 -19.95 -8.95 -16.61
CA MET A 366 -19.59 -7.55 -16.88
C MET A 366 -20.76 -6.75 -17.50
N ASN A 367 -20.96 -5.53 -17.02
CA ASN A 367 -21.79 -4.48 -17.64
C ASN A 367 -21.16 -3.10 -17.32
N THR A 368 -21.73 -2.02 -17.85
CA THR A 368 -21.21 -0.65 -17.64
C THR A 368 -21.14 -0.28 -16.14
N SER A 369 -22.16 -0.64 -15.37
CA SER A 369 -22.20 -0.40 -13.92
C SER A 369 -21.06 -1.12 -13.17
N HIS A 370 -20.76 -2.37 -13.55
CA HIS A 370 -19.72 -3.17 -12.91
C HIS A 370 -18.32 -2.66 -13.25
N VAL A 371 -18.09 -2.17 -14.47
CA VAL A 371 -16.80 -1.52 -14.82
C VAL A 371 -16.59 -0.26 -13.99
N TRP A 372 -17.64 0.52 -13.72
CA TRP A 372 -17.58 1.65 -12.79
C TRP A 372 -17.25 1.20 -11.36
N LEU A 373 -17.89 0.13 -10.87
CA LEU A 373 -17.58 -0.43 -9.55
C LEU A 373 -16.13 -0.92 -9.47
N GLY A 374 -15.56 -1.45 -10.55
CA GLY A 374 -14.13 -1.77 -10.63
C GLY A 374 -13.25 -0.54 -10.44
N ALA A 375 -13.50 0.54 -11.20
CA ALA A 375 -12.77 1.80 -11.04
C ALA A 375 -12.94 2.42 -9.64
N LEU A 376 -14.14 2.31 -9.06
CA LEU A 376 -14.42 2.74 -7.70
C LEU A 376 -13.62 1.92 -6.68
N HIS A 377 -13.60 0.59 -6.82
CA HIS A 377 -12.79 -0.30 -6.00
C HIS A 377 -11.32 0.08 -6.04
N ASP A 378 -10.74 0.24 -7.23
CA ASP A 378 -9.32 0.49 -7.36
C ASP A 378 -8.92 1.87 -6.83
N TRP A 379 -9.82 2.86 -6.90
CA TRP A 379 -9.66 4.12 -6.18
C TRP A 379 -9.71 3.96 -4.65
N MET A 380 -10.67 3.20 -4.10
CA MET A 380 -10.76 2.92 -2.66
C MET A 380 -9.51 2.22 -2.14
N ARG A 381 -9.04 1.21 -2.87
CA ARG A 381 -7.81 0.47 -2.59
C ARG A 381 -6.57 1.35 -2.48
N ARG A 382 -6.56 2.55 -3.09
CA ARG A 382 -5.45 3.50 -2.96
C ARG A 382 -5.45 4.28 -1.66
N ALA A 383 -6.59 4.47 -1.01
CA ALA A 383 -6.63 5.03 0.35
C ALA A 383 -6.03 4.07 1.38
N GLY A 384 -5.99 2.77 1.05
CA GLY A 384 -5.48 1.73 1.92
C GLY A 384 -6.31 1.62 3.20
N THR A 385 -5.67 1.21 4.29
CA THR A 385 -6.33 0.97 5.59
C THR A 385 -6.81 2.25 6.29
N LYS A 386 -6.61 3.43 5.70
CA LYS A 386 -7.03 4.71 6.29
C LYS A 386 -8.45 5.11 5.87
N ALA A 387 -9.01 4.53 4.81
CA ALA A 387 -10.29 4.98 4.28
C ALA A 387 -11.38 4.92 5.36
N ASP A 388 -12.09 6.03 5.55
CA ASP A 388 -13.22 6.08 6.46
C ASP A 388 -14.45 5.49 5.78
N ILE A 389 -14.96 4.38 6.34
CA ILE A 389 -16.08 3.62 5.76
C ILE A 389 -17.33 4.50 5.68
N ALA A 390 -17.64 5.24 6.74
CA ALA A 390 -18.85 6.07 6.78
C ALA A 390 -18.77 7.20 5.76
N SER A 391 -17.60 7.83 5.62
CA SER A 391 -17.37 8.86 4.60
C SER A 391 -17.53 8.31 3.18
N LEU A 392 -17.02 7.12 2.89
CA LEU A 392 -17.19 6.46 1.59
C LEU A 392 -18.65 6.13 1.29
N ILE A 393 -19.39 5.59 2.25
CA ILE A 393 -20.83 5.31 2.11
C ILE A 393 -21.60 6.62 1.89
N ASN A 394 -21.32 7.65 2.69
CA ASN A 394 -21.97 8.96 2.56
C ASN A 394 -21.69 9.60 1.19
N MET A 395 -20.47 9.44 0.65
CA MET A 395 -20.11 9.94 -0.68
C MET A 395 -21.06 9.42 -1.77
N GLN A 396 -21.54 8.18 -1.66
CA GLN A 396 -22.47 7.60 -2.63
C GLN A 396 -23.79 8.36 -2.73
N SER A 397 -24.15 9.10 -1.68
CA SER A 397 -25.37 9.92 -1.59
C SER A 397 -25.12 11.41 -1.84
N THR A 398 -23.89 11.83 -2.11
CA THR A 398 -23.57 13.24 -2.41
C THR A 398 -24.25 13.65 -3.71
N VAL A 399 -25.09 14.68 -3.64
CA VAL A 399 -25.71 15.30 -4.81
C VAL A 399 -24.64 15.99 -5.64
N LEU A 400 -24.57 15.64 -6.92
CA LEU A 400 -23.66 16.25 -7.88
C LEU A 400 -24.16 17.64 -8.24
N ASP A 401 -23.27 18.62 -8.16
CA ASP A 401 -23.62 20.01 -8.46
C ASP A 401 -24.08 20.19 -9.91
N MET A 402 -24.95 21.17 -10.14
CA MET A 402 -25.28 21.61 -11.49
C MET A 402 -24.32 22.70 -11.96
N PRO A 403 -23.96 22.77 -13.25
CA PRO A 403 -23.11 23.82 -13.77
C PRO A 403 -23.78 25.20 -13.60
N SER A 404 -23.00 26.19 -13.16
CA SER A 404 -23.42 27.59 -13.06
C SER A 404 -22.39 28.50 -13.75
N PRO A 405 -22.70 29.09 -14.92
CA PRO A 405 -23.99 29.04 -15.64
C PRO A 405 -24.30 27.65 -16.21
N THR A 406 -25.59 27.38 -16.49
CA THR A 406 -26.06 26.09 -17.04
C THR A 406 -25.73 25.90 -18.52
N THR A 407 -25.38 26.97 -19.22
CA THR A 407 -24.95 26.96 -20.62
C THR A 407 -23.61 27.66 -20.78
N ALA A 408 -22.85 27.25 -21.79
CA ALA A 408 -21.56 27.82 -22.15
C ALA A 408 -21.53 28.19 -23.63
N SER A 409 -20.73 29.20 -23.98
CA SER A 409 -20.44 29.54 -25.38
C SER A 409 -19.54 28.48 -25.99
N TRP A 410 -19.98 27.86 -27.08
CA TRP A 410 -19.22 26.83 -27.75
C TRP A 410 -18.27 27.44 -28.77
N VAL A 411 -16.98 27.44 -28.45
CA VAL A 411 -15.94 28.04 -29.30
C VAL A 411 -15.03 26.96 -29.86
N ALA A 412 -15.17 26.64 -31.14
CA ALA A 412 -14.45 25.56 -31.80
C ALA A 412 -14.02 25.94 -33.22
N PRO A 413 -12.97 25.30 -33.78
CA PRO A 413 -12.59 25.52 -35.17
C PRO A 413 -13.56 24.78 -36.09
N VAL A 414 -14.07 25.49 -37.11
CA VAL A 414 -14.99 24.93 -38.12
C VAL A 414 -14.29 24.10 -39.19
N VAL A 415 -12.99 24.29 -39.35
CA VAL A 415 -12.11 23.49 -40.20
C VAL A 415 -10.86 23.13 -39.40
N GLN A 416 -10.28 21.96 -39.67
CA GLN A 416 -9.10 21.49 -38.95
C GLN A 416 -7.96 22.52 -39.04
N GLY A 417 -7.52 23.03 -37.88
CA GLY A 417 -6.45 24.04 -37.80
C GLY A 417 -6.87 25.47 -38.11
N GLY A 418 -8.15 25.72 -38.39
CA GLY A 418 -8.70 27.06 -38.63
C GLY A 418 -8.93 27.90 -37.36
N PRO A 419 -9.35 29.16 -37.52
CA PRO A 419 -9.72 30.02 -36.39
C PRO A 419 -10.92 29.45 -35.64
N ARG A 420 -10.95 29.65 -34.32
CA ARG A 420 -12.09 29.26 -33.50
C ARG A 420 -13.20 30.29 -33.66
N VAL A 421 -14.40 29.82 -33.90
CA VAL A 421 -15.61 30.64 -34.03
C VAL A 421 -16.61 30.23 -32.96
N ASN A 422 -17.47 31.17 -32.57
CA ASN A 422 -18.58 30.87 -31.67
C ASN A 422 -19.69 30.16 -32.45
N LEU A 423 -19.98 28.93 -32.05
CA LEU A 423 -20.94 28.01 -32.67
C LEU A 423 -22.31 28.02 -31.97
N GLY A 424 -22.52 28.95 -31.06
CA GLY A 424 -23.74 29.07 -30.27
C GLY A 424 -23.55 28.66 -28.82
N THR A 425 -24.66 28.46 -28.13
CA THR A 425 -24.67 28.01 -26.73
C THR A 425 -24.81 26.50 -26.67
N VAL A 426 -24.07 25.84 -25.79
CA VAL A 426 -24.22 24.41 -25.47
C VAL A 426 -24.45 24.25 -23.97
N PRO A 427 -24.99 23.11 -23.50
CA PRO A 427 -24.98 22.80 -22.07
C PRO A 427 -23.56 22.95 -21.50
N ALA A 428 -23.44 23.61 -20.35
CA ALA A 428 -22.14 23.81 -19.72
C ALA A 428 -21.64 22.49 -19.11
N GLY A 429 -20.41 22.10 -19.43
CA GLY A 429 -19.80 20.93 -18.84
C GLY A 429 -19.41 21.13 -17.38
N ILE A 430 -19.38 20.04 -16.61
CA ILE A 430 -18.96 20.03 -15.21
C ILE A 430 -18.15 18.77 -14.88
N ILE A 431 -17.23 18.88 -13.93
CA ILE A 431 -16.52 17.73 -13.36
C ILE A 431 -16.61 17.74 -11.85
N HIS A 432 -16.89 16.58 -11.30
CA HIS A 432 -17.01 16.24 -9.89
C HIS A 432 -15.79 15.44 -9.49
N VAL A 433 -15.11 15.86 -8.42
CA VAL A 433 -13.87 15.25 -7.99
C VAL A 433 -13.93 14.89 -6.52
N PHE A 434 -13.69 13.61 -6.25
CA PHE A 434 -13.61 13.02 -4.93
C PHE A 434 -12.16 12.66 -4.62
N LYS A 435 -11.72 12.99 -3.41
CA LYS A 435 -10.36 12.69 -2.91
C LYS A 435 -10.42 12.36 -1.43
N PHE A 436 -9.53 11.49 -0.97
CA PHE A 436 -9.35 11.34 0.46
C PHE A 436 -8.41 12.42 1.00
N ASP A 437 -8.73 12.94 2.17
CA ASP A 437 -7.81 13.75 2.96
C ASP A 437 -6.80 12.88 3.73
N ALA A 438 -6.00 13.49 4.60
CA ALA A 438 -4.98 12.79 5.38
C ALA A 438 -5.55 11.80 6.40
N ASP A 439 -6.79 12.00 6.82
CA ASP A 439 -7.51 11.16 7.80
C ASP A 439 -8.33 10.06 7.12
N GLY A 440 -8.36 10.03 5.78
CA GLY A 440 -9.10 9.06 4.99
C GLY A 440 -10.57 9.43 4.78
N VAL A 441 -10.95 10.68 5.05
CA VAL A 441 -12.29 11.20 4.79
C VAL A 441 -12.37 11.66 3.34
N VAL A 442 -13.46 11.30 2.67
CA VAL A 442 -13.74 11.72 1.29
C VAL A 442 -14.18 13.18 1.26
N THR A 443 -13.46 13.97 0.51
CA THR A 443 -13.75 15.36 0.16
C THR A 443 -14.31 15.44 -1.24
N TYR A 444 -15.19 16.42 -1.48
CA TYR A 444 -15.88 16.63 -2.75
C TYR A 444 -15.67 18.06 -3.26
N GLN A 445 -15.39 18.20 -4.55
CA GLN A 445 -15.32 19.47 -5.26
C GLN A 445 -15.93 19.33 -6.66
N SER A 446 -16.66 20.34 -7.11
CA SER A 446 -17.02 20.50 -8.52
C SER A 446 -16.30 21.70 -9.17
N ARG A 447 -16.22 21.68 -10.50
CA ARG A 447 -15.77 22.83 -11.32
C ARG A 447 -16.33 22.71 -12.72
N LEU A 448 -16.51 23.87 -13.38
CA LEU A 448 -16.86 23.89 -14.80
C LEU A 448 -15.78 23.18 -15.63
N LEU A 449 -16.23 22.42 -16.59
CA LEU A 449 -15.41 21.69 -17.55
C LEU A 449 -15.73 22.22 -18.95
N THR A 450 -14.70 22.54 -19.71
CA THR A 450 -14.87 22.83 -21.14
C THR A 450 -15.04 21.53 -21.91
N PRO A 451 -15.98 21.45 -22.87
CA PRO A 451 -16.07 20.30 -23.77
C PRO A 451 -14.74 20.14 -24.51
N TYR A 452 -13.96 19.13 -24.12
CA TYR A 452 -12.65 18.84 -24.70
C TYR A 452 -12.42 17.34 -24.69
N PRO A 453 -11.78 16.75 -25.73
CA PRO A 453 -11.57 15.32 -25.79
C PRO A 453 -10.77 14.78 -24.60
N LEU A 454 -11.38 13.85 -23.87
CA LEU A 454 -10.81 13.15 -22.72
C LEU A 454 -10.43 11.70 -23.10
N TYR A 455 -9.75 11.51 -24.23
CA TYR A 455 -9.45 10.16 -24.76
C TYR A 455 -8.19 9.50 -24.20
N VAL A 456 -7.52 10.11 -23.22
CA VAL A 456 -6.26 9.53 -22.76
C VAL A 456 -6.54 8.34 -21.83
N SER A 457 -5.98 7.17 -22.19
CA SER A 457 -5.94 5.95 -21.40
C SER A 457 -4.47 5.59 -21.14
N SER A 458 -4.13 5.30 -19.88
CA SER A 458 -2.78 4.87 -19.52
C SER A 458 -2.46 3.48 -20.08
N HIS A 459 -1.18 3.27 -20.38
CA HIS A 459 -0.66 2.00 -20.84
C HIS A 459 -0.96 0.85 -19.87
N GLU A 460 -1.58 -0.23 -20.37
CA GLU A 460 -1.96 -1.45 -19.62
C GLU A 460 -2.96 -1.22 -18.47
N GLN A 461 -3.73 -0.14 -18.54
CA GLN A 461 -4.78 0.19 -17.59
C GLN A 461 -6.18 0.00 -18.18
N MET A 462 -7.18 -0.10 -17.32
CA MET A 462 -8.54 -0.47 -17.70
C MET A 462 -9.29 0.72 -18.30
N TYR A 463 -9.92 0.48 -19.45
CA TYR A 463 -10.80 1.42 -20.13
C TYR A 463 -12.09 0.72 -20.52
N GLY A 464 -13.24 1.29 -20.13
CA GLY A 464 -14.55 0.81 -20.55
C GLY A 464 -15.26 1.87 -21.38
N GLU A 465 -15.90 1.46 -22.48
CA GLU A 465 -16.80 2.33 -23.21
C GLU A 465 -18.15 1.69 -23.47
N THR A 466 -19.19 2.51 -23.39
CA THR A 466 -20.56 2.12 -23.70
C THR A 466 -21.19 3.24 -24.51
N MET A 467 -21.39 2.98 -25.80
CA MET A 467 -22.08 3.90 -26.69
C MET A 467 -23.58 3.85 -26.40
N GLN A 468 -24.22 5.02 -26.42
CA GLN A 468 -25.65 5.20 -26.17
C GLN A 468 -26.11 4.59 -24.83
N ALA A 469 -25.24 4.65 -23.81
CA ALA A 469 -25.49 4.11 -22.49
C ALA A 469 -26.77 4.64 -21.84
N ILE A 470 -27.17 5.88 -22.17
CA ILE A 470 -28.45 6.47 -21.79
C ILE A 470 -29.14 6.98 -23.06
N PRO A 471 -30.01 6.18 -23.71
CA PRO A 471 -30.55 6.50 -25.05
C PRO A 471 -31.73 7.49 -25.07
N ASN A 472 -32.30 7.83 -23.91
CA ASN A 472 -33.47 8.70 -23.78
C ASN A 472 -33.35 9.60 -22.55
N SER A 473 -32.33 10.45 -22.52
CA SER A 473 -32.18 11.40 -21.42
C SER A 473 -33.30 12.46 -21.44
N ALA A 474 -33.61 13.01 -20.26
CA ALA A 474 -34.49 14.15 -20.09
C ALA A 474 -33.93 15.45 -20.70
N VAL A 475 -32.65 15.49 -21.07
CA VAL A 475 -32.05 16.63 -21.79
C VAL A 475 -32.64 16.71 -23.21
N PRO A 476 -33.15 17.89 -23.64
CA PRO A 476 -33.77 18.02 -24.94
C PRO A 476 -32.73 17.96 -26.08
N THR A 477 -33.15 17.48 -27.25
CA THR A 477 -32.36 17.62 -28.48
C THR A 477 -32.17 19.10 -28.79
N GLN A 478 -30.93 19.49 -29.08
CA GLN A 478 -30.57 20.86 -29.43
C GLN A 478 -29.95 20.87 -30.83
N VAL A 479 -30.36 21.83 -31.66
CA VAL A 479 -29.78 22.06 -32.98
C VAL A 479 -29.07 23.41 -32.97
N ASN A 480 -27.78 23.41 -33.29
CA ASN A 480 -26.97 24.61 -33.45
C ASN A 480 -26.54 24.74 -34.91
N THR A 481 -27.00 25.79 -35.59
CA THR A 481 -26.61 26.07 -36.97
C THR A 481 -25.26 26.79 -37.00
N VAL A 482 -24.28 26.16 -37.62
CA VAL A 482 -22.91 26.66 -37.75
C VAL A 482 -22.71 27.28 -39.12
N PRO A 483 -22.42 28.59 -39.21
CA PRO A 483 -22.15 29.23 -40.49
C PRO A 483 -20.78 28.80 -41.02
N LEU A 484 -20.77 28.22 -42.23
CA LEU A 484 -19.54 27.85 -42.95
C LEU A 484 -19.47 28.55 -44.30
N ALA A 485 -18.26 28.74 -44.82
CA ALA A 485 -18.04 29.29 -46.15
C ALA A 485 -18.68 28.43 -47.27
N THR A 486 -18.91 27.14 -47.02
CA THR A 486 -19.56 26.20 -47.97
C THR A 486 -21.06 26.05 -47.73
N GLY A 487 -21.67 26.89 -46.89
CA GLY A 487 -23.06 26.80 -46.47
C GLY A 487 -23.21 26.31 -45.03
N ASP A 488 -24.25 26.79 -44.37
CA ASP A 488 -24.53 26.49 -42.96
C ASP A 488 -24.69 24.98 -42.73
N LYS A 489 -24.18 24.50 -41.59
CA LYS A 489 -24.35 23.11 -41.15
C LYS A 489 -24.97 23.05 -39.78
N ASP A 490 -26.00 22.23 -39.64
CA ASP A 490 -26.61 21.96 -38.35
C ASP A 490 -25.82 20.92 -37.58
N ILE A 491 -25.51 21.24 -36.33
CA ILE A 491 -24.94 20.33 -35.35
C ILE A 491 -26.03 20.00 -34.35
N THR A 492 -26.40 18.72 -34.29
CA THR A 492 -27.47 18.23 -33.42
C THR A 492 -26.86 17.54 -32.20
N LEU A 493 -27.14 18.08 -31.01
CA LEU A 493 -26.91 17.42 -29.73
C LEU A 493 -28.12 16.54 -29.43
N LEU A 494 -27.90 15.23 -29.35
CA LEU A 494 -28.95 14.24 -29.14
C LEU A 494 -29.25 14.07 -27.65
N LYS A 495 -30.42 13.51 -27.34
CA LYS A 495 -30.82 13.11 -25.97
C LYS A 495 -30.18 11.78 -25.54
N ILE A 496 -28.94 11.55 -25.96
CA ILE A 496 -28.22 10.30 -25.82
C ILE A 496 -26.88 10.61 -25.16
N PHE A 497 -26.50 9.83 -24.15
CA PHE A 497 -25.19 9.93 -23.52
C PHE A 497 -24.40 8.63 -23.69
N ASP A 498 -23.14 8.79 -24.07
CA ASP A 498 -22.12 7.76 -24.03
C ASP A 498 -21.45 7.75 -22.65
N VAL A 499 -20.95 6.59 -22.22
CA VAL A 499 -20.22 6.45 -20.97
C VAL A 499 -18.82 5.92 -21.24
N TYR A 500 -17.83 6.60 -20.66
CA TYR A 500 -16.43 6.22 -20.69
C TYR A 500 -15.91 6.08 -19.26
N ILE A 501 -15.31 4.94 -18.94
CA ILE A 501 -14.75 4.63 -17.62
C ILE A 501 -13.25 4.44 -17.81
N ARG A 502 -12.46 5.23 -17.09
CA ARG A 502 -11.01 5.17 -17.13
C ARG A 502 -10.50 4.89 -15.73
N ASP A 503 -9.83 3.76 -15.59
CA ASP A 503 -9.17 3.38 -14.37
C ASP A 503 -7.68 3.25 -14.64
N GLU A 504 -6.96 4.29 -14.26
CA GLU A 504 -5.52 4.44 -14.50
C GLU A 504 -4.66 3.68 -13.46
N VAL A 505 -5.28 2.97 -12.51
CA VAL A 505 -4.61 2.39 -11.33
C VAL A 505 -4.99 0.93 -11.08
N ARG A 506 -5.58 0.27 -12.08
CA ARG A 506 -6.07 -1.11 -12.01
C ARG A 506 -4.94 -2.09 -11.71
N ASN A 507 -3.86 -2.00 -12.49
CA ASN A 507 -2.75 -2.94 -12.43
C ASN A 507 -1.55 -2.25 -11.77
N PRO A 508 -1.22 -2.55 -10.50
CA PRO A 508 -0.07 -1.96 -9.82
C PRO A 508 1.26 -2.59 -10.26
N GLY A 509 2.35 -1.83 -10.11
CA GLY A 509 3.71 -2.34 -10.27
C GLY A 509 4.21 -2.41 -11.70
N THR A 510 5.51 -2.65 -11.86
CA THR A 510 6.18 -2.54 -13.16
C THR A 510 5.96 -3.74 -14.09
N ILE A 511 5.40 -4.84 -13.58
CA ILE A 511 5.20 -6.08 -14.35
C ILE A 511 3.92 -6.01 -15.19
N ARG A 512 2.81 -5.52 -14.63
CA ARG A 512 1.50 -5.43 -15.32
C ARG A 512 0.96 -4.01 -15.43
N GLY A 513 1.53 -3.05 -14.70
CA GLY A 513 1.05 -1.68 -14.66
C GLY A 513 1.47 -0.81 -15.84
N GLY A 514 2.05 -1.42 -16.88
CA GLY A 514 2.50 -0.72 -18.07
C GLY A 514 3.56 0.33 -17.79
N LYS A 515 3.53 1.38 -18.60
CA LYS A 515 4.58 2.42 -18.67
C LYS A 515 4.75 3.15 -17.33
N HIS A 516 3.64 3.37 -16.62
CA HIS A 516 3.54 4.13 -15.37
C HIS A 516 3.46 3.22 -14.14
N ALA A 517 3.59 1.91 -14.30
CA ALA A 517 3.49 0.93 -13.21
C ALA A 517 2.19 1.03 -12.37
N GLY A 518 1.07 1.34 -13.03
CA GLY A 518 -0.22 1.51 -12.37
C GLY A 518 -0.39 2.84 -11.63
N GLU A 519 0.51 3.80 -11.86
CA GLU A 519 0.35 5.15 -11.35
C GLU A 519 -0.44 6.03 -12.35
N PRO A 520 -1.27 6.95 -11.82
CA PRO A 520 -2.22 7.72 -12.60
C PRO A 520 -1.46 8.75 -13.42
N LEU A 521 -1.93 8.96 -14.65
CA LEU A 521 -1.31 9.90 -15.56
C LEU A 521 -1.25 11.31 -14.95
N ALA A 522 -0.04 11.86 -14.83
CA ALA A 522 0.17 13.24 -14.43
C ALA A 522 -0.07 14.25 -15.58
N LYS A 523 -0.87 13.90 -16.60
CA LYS A 523 -1.13 14.76 -17.77
C LYS A 523 -2.19 15.80 -17.45
N PRO A 524 -1.98 17.12 -17.66
CA PRO A 524 -2.98 18.15 -17.35
C PRO A 524 -4.37 17.95 -17.97
N LEU A 525 -4.47 17.13 -19.01
CA LEU A 525 -5.72 16.75 -19.68
C LEU A 525 -6.61 15.84 -18.82
N VAL A 526 -6.02 15.05 -17.92
CA VAL A 526 -6.71 14.07 -17.05
C VAL A 526 -6.34 14.23 -15.57
N SER A 527 -5.18 14.81 -15.30
CA SER A 527 -4.69 15.19 -13.98
C SER A 527 -5.18 16.59 -13.62
N GLN A 528 -5.66 16.74 -12.40
CA GLN A 528 -5.76 18.06 -11.82
C GLN A 528 -4.34 18.57 -11.58
N ARG A 529 -3.98 19.72 -12.18
CA ARG A 529 -2.82 20.51 -11.72
C ARG A 529 -2.94 20.62 -10.19
N ARG A 530 -1.87 20.27 -9.45
CA ARG A 530 -1.79 20.51 -7.99
C ARG A 530 -2.41 21.87 -7.71
N ALA A 531 -3.43 21.92 -6.86
CA ALA A 531 -3.94 23.19 -6.35
C ALA A 531 -2.71 23.95 -5.84
N PRO A 532 -2.40 25.14 -6.38
CA PRO A 532 -1.25 25.86 -5.91
C PRO A 532 -1.50 26.22 -4.44
N GLN A 533 -0.69 25.66 -3.54
CA GLN A 533 -0.60 26.17 -2.18
C GLN A 533 -0.20 27.64 -2.29
N ASN A 534 -1.09 28.54 -1.87
CA ASN A 534 -0.92 29.99 -1.83
C ASN A 534 -0.71 30.70 -3.19
N ILE A 535 -1.80 30.96 -3.92
CA ILE A 535 -1.85 32.12 -4.82
C ILE A 535 -2.47 33.28 -4.06
N LYS A 536 -1.65 34.27 -3.71
CA LYS A 536 -2.11 35.60 -3.32
C LYS A 536 -3.00 36.15 -4.45
N ASN A 537 -4.19 36.64 -4.08
CA ASN A 537 -5.17 37.26 -4.98
C ASN A 537 -4.51 38.11 -6.08
N GLY A 538 -4.71 37.75 -7.37
CA GLY A 538 -4.52 38.72 -8.46
C GLY A 538 -4.04 38.25 -9.83
N GLN A 539 -3.54 37.02 -10.02
CA GLN A 539 -3.03 36.60 -11.33
C GLN A 539 -3.82 35.43 -11.93
N ARG A 540 -4.55 35.71 -13.02
CA ARG A 540 -5.17 34.67 -13.87
C ARG A 540 -4.08 34.00 -14.72
N PRO A 541 -3.92 32.67 -14.71
CA PRO A 541 -2.97 32.00 -15.58
C PRO A 541 -3.52 31.85 -17.01
N ILE A 542 -2.63 32.08 -17.98
CA ILE A 542 -2.83 31.87 -19.41
C ILE A 542 -3.02 30.36 -19.68
N ILE A 543 -4.08 30.02 -20.40
CA ILE A 543 -4.42 28.65 -20.82
C ILE A 543 -3.67 28.35 -22.14
N VAL A 544 -2.89 27.27 -22.16
CA VAL A 544 -2.26 26.71 -23.37
C VAL A 544 -2.91 25.35 -23.64
N GLU A 545 -3.56 25.20 -24.79
CA GLU A 545 -4.30 24.00 -25.24
C GLU A 545 -3.53 23.17 -26.30
N PRO A 546 -3.72 21.84 -26.41
CA PRO A 546 -3.28 21.08 -27.58
C PRO A 546 -4.36 20.20 -28.28
N ARG A 547 -4.34 20.33 -29.62
CA ARG A 547 -5.13 19.71 -30.72
C ARG A 547 -5.45 18.20 -30.68
N ARG A 548 -6.66 17.82 -31.11
CA ARG A 548 -7.04 17.01 -32.33
C ARG A 548 -8.42 16.35 -32.13
N ALA A 549 -9.32 16.51 -33.10
CA ALA A 549 -10.51 15.67 -33.29
C ALA A 549 -10.49 15.13 -34.73
N LEU A 550 -10.61 13.81 -34.88
CA LEU A 550 -10.86 13.15 -36.16
C LEU A 550 -12.36 12.87 -36.23
N GLY A 551 -13.08 13.60 -37.07
CA GLY A 551 -14.46 13.28 -37.42
C GLY A 551 -14.50 12.21 -38.49
N ARG A 552 -15.33 11.18 -38.29
CA ARG A 552 -15.71 10.21 -39.31
C ARG A 552 -16.60 10.93 -40.33
N PHE A 553 -16.10 11.09 -41.56
CA PHE A 553 -16.87 11.59 -42.70
C PHE A 553 -17.55 10.40 -43.36
N ASP A 554 -18.85 10.23 -43.13
CA ASP A 554 -19.66 9.27 -43.89
C ASP A 554 -20.00 9.88 -45.25
N GLY A 555 -19.21 9.51 -46.27
CA GLY A 555 -19.42 9.90 -47.65
C GLY A 555 -20.33 8.93 -48.38
N THR A 556 -21.65 9.10 -48.29
CA THR A 556 -22.59 8.52 -49.27
C THR A 556 -22.74 9.50 -50.44
N GLY A 557 -21.81 9.43 -51.38
CA GLY A 557 -21.88 10.11 -52.68
C GLY A 557 -22.19 9.12 -53.80
N SER A 558 -23.48 8.97 -54.12
CA SER A 558 -23.96 8.27 -55.31
C SER A 558 -23.43 8.95 -56.58
N ALA A 559 -22.69 8.22 -57.41
CA ALA A 559 -22.37 8.62 -58.79
C ALA A 559 -22.94 7.60 -59.78
N ALA A 560 -23.90 8.09 -60.56
CA ALA A 560 -24.62 7.37 -61.60
C ALA A 560 -23.72 6.93 -62.76
N LYS A 561 -24.04 5.76 -63.31
CA LYS A 561 -23.58 5.25 -64.60
C LYS A 561 -23.93 6.22 -65.74
N LYS A 562 -22.98 6.45 -66.64
CA LYS A 562 -23.23 6.69 -68.06
C LYS A 562 -22.54 5.60 -68.87
N GLY A 563 -23.38 4.88 -69.60
CA GLY A 563 -23.14 3.83 -70.58
C GLY A 563 -24.51 3.51 -71.15
#